data_AF-A0A920IYC3-F1
#
_entry.id   AF-A0A920IYC3-F1
#
_cell.length_a   1.000
_cell.length_b   1.000
_cell.length_c   1.000
_cell.angle_alpha   90.00
_cell.angle_beta   90.00
_cell.angle_gamma   90.00
#
_symmetry.space_group_name_H-M   'P 1'
#
loop_
_entity.id
_entity.type
_entity.pdbx_description
1 polymer ?
#
loop_
_entity_poly.entity_id
_entity_poly.type
_entity_poly.pdbx_seq_one_letter_code
_entity_poly.pdbx_strand_id
1 'polypeptide(L)'
;MWKEFWEDKIQSLIISKEKIIFLFMPSFTRILLGVEIKTPTEVVANEYLNFSGKEFSKSRNWAVWLPDFLEKYSPDSLRYYLTSIMPETSDSDFTWEG
;
A
#
# COMPACT_ATOMS: atom_id res chain seq x y z
N MET A 1 8.01 -18.00 -15.85
CA MET A 1 7.80 -17.69 -14.42
C MET A 1 7.29 -16.26 -14.16
N TRP A 2 7.98 -15.16 -14.53
CA TRP A 2 7.42 -13.82 -14.29
C TRP A 2 6.29 -13.45 -15.28
N LYS A 3 6.47 -13.72 -16.59
CA LYS A 3 5.46 -13.40 -17.61
C LYS A 3 4.11 -14.07 -17.33
N GLU A 4 4.11 -15.37 -17.06
CA GLU A 4 2.91 -16.14 -16.71
C GLU A 4 2.15 -15.57 -15.50
N PHE A 5 2.86 -14.99 -14.52
CA PHE A 5 2.20 -14.34 -13.39
C PHE A 5 1.44 -13.10 -13.86
N TRP A 6 2.11 -12.22 -14.60
CA TRP A 6 1.54 -10.93 -15.05
C TRP A 6 0.51 -11.07 -16.17
N GLU A 7 0.63 -12.08 -17.00
CA GLU A 7 -0.27 -12.31 -18.14
C GLU A 7 -1.52 -13.10 -17.74
N ASP A 8 -1.44 -13.98 -16.74
CA ASP A 8 -2.50 -14.95 -16.51
C ASP A 8 -2.97 -15.12 -15.05
N LYS A 9 -2.16 -14.78 -14.05
CA LYS A 9 -2.43 -15.10 -12.63
C LYS A 9 -2.73 -13.92 -11.71
N ILE A 10 -2.72 -12.68 -12.19
CA ILE A 10 -3.03 -11.54 -11.33
C ILE A 10 -4.53 -11.45 -11.08
N GLN A 11 -4.92 -11.59 -9.81
CA GLN A 11 -6.31 -11.50 -9.35
C GLN A 11 -6.55 -10.19 -8.58
N SER A 12 -5.78 -9.95 -7.52
CA SER A 12 -5.92 -8.78 -6.65
C SER A 12 -4.63 -7.97 -6.55
N LEU A 13 -4.74 -6.65 -6.63
CA LEU A 13 -3.62 -5.72 -6.44
C LEU A 13 -3.91 -4.76 -5.28
N ILE A 14 -3.02 -4.70 -4.30
CA ILE A 14 -3.11 -3.78 -3.15
C ILE A 14 -2.10 -2.65 -3.35
N ILE A 15 -2.58 -1.41 -3.37
CA ILE A 15 -1.76 -0.21 -3.56
C ILE A 15 -2.24 0.94 -2.67
N SER A 16 -1.44 2.00 -2.54
CA SER A 16 -1.90 3.26 -1.95
C SER A 16 -2.84 4.00 -2.89
N LYS A 17 -3.81 4.75 -2.34
CA LYS A 17 -4.72 5.59 -3.13
C LYS A 17 -4.01 6.56 -4.07
N GLU A 18 -2.86 7.16 -3.70
CA GLU A 18 -2.16 8.08 -4.62
C GLU A 18 -1.62 7.39 -5.89
N LYS A 19 -1.45 6.06 -5.86
CA LYS A 19 -0.92 5.31 -7.00
C LYS A 19 -2.01 4.81 -7.94
N ILE A 20 -3.27 4.90 -7.54
CA ILE A 20 -4.40 4.34 -8.29
C ILE A 20 -4.48 4.95 -9.71
N ILE A 21 -4.21 6.25 -9.86
CA ILE A 21 -4.25 6.94 -11.15
C ILE A 21 -3.23 6.38 -12.15
N PHE A 22 -2.07 5.92 -11.67
CA PHE A 22 -1.04 5.31 -12.51
C PHE A 22 -1.41 3.90 -12.96
N LEU A 23 -2.41 3.27 -12.34
CA LEU A 23 -3.01 2.03 -12.84
C LEU A 23 -4.10 2.33 -13.88
N PHE A 24 -5.01 3.27 -13.57
CA PHE A 24 -6.14 3.58 -14.44
C PHE A 24 -5.73 4.23 -15.76
N MET A 25 -4.83 5.22 -15.74
CA MET A 25 -4.45 5.95 -16.96
C MET A 25 -3.82 5.06 -18.04
N PRO A 26 -2.79 4.24 -17.75
CA PRO A 26 -2.21 3.35 -18.75
C PRO A 26 -3.19 2.26 -19.21
N SER A 27 -4.06 1.78 -18.31
CA SER A 27 -5.05 0.75 -18.64
C SER A 27 -6.09 1.30 -19.62
N PHE A 28 -6.58 2.52 -19.39
CA PHE A 28 -7.46 3.23 -20.34
C PHE A 28 -6.79 3.44 -21.69
N THR A 29 -5.53 3.88 -21.73
CA THR A 29 -4.77 4.05 -22.98
C THR A 29 -4.60 2.73 -23.73
N ARG A 30 -4.35 1.62 -23.05
CA ARG A 30 -4.22 0.28 -23.69
C ARG A 30 -5.51 -0.17 -24.34
N ILE A 31 -6.65 0.05 -23.67
CA ILE A 31 -7.98 -0.25 -24.23
C ILE A 31 -8.19 0.57 -25.51
N LEU A 32 -7.88 1.87 -25.50
CA LEU A 32 -7.99 2.72 -26.69
C LEU A 32 -7.10 2.28 -27.86
N LEU A 33 -5.93 1.71 -27.57
CA LEU A 33 -4.99 1.21 -28.57
C LEU A 33 -5.28 -0.22 -29.03
N GLY A 34 -6.34 -0.87 -28.51
CA GLY A 34 -6.69 -2.25 -28.84
C GLY A 34 -5.68 -3.28 -28.33
N VAL A 35 -4.90 -2.94 -27.29
CA VAL A 35 -3.90 -3.83 -26.69
C VAL A 35 -4.58 -4.64 -25.60
N GLU A 36 -4.87 -5.91 -25.88
CA GLU A 36 -5.44 -6.85 -24.90
C GLU A 36 -4.37 -7.34 -23.92
N ILE A 37 -4.42 -6.85 -22.69
CA ILE A 37 -3.64 -7.36 -21.54
C ILE A 37 -4.61 -7.57 -20.39
N LYS A 38 -4.46 -8.69 -19.69
CA LYS A 38 -5.28 -9.04 -18.52
C LYS A 38 -5.09 -7.97 -17.41
N THR A 39 -6.17 -7.32 -17.02
CA THR A 39 -6.18 -6.38 -15.89
C THR A 39 -6.49 -7.12 -14.58
N PRO A 40 -6.01 -6.63 -13.42
CA PRO A 40 -6.43 -7.17 -12.13
C PRO A 40 -7.95 -7.16 -12.02
N THR A 41 -8.53 -8.20 -11.43
CA THR A 41 -9.98 -8.29 -11.18
C THR A 41 -10.38 -7.37 -10.04
N GLU A 42 -9.50 -7.21 -9.04
CA GLU A 42 -9.73 -6.38 -7.87
C GLU A 42 -8.53 -5.47 -7.60
N VAL A 43 -8.81 -4.20 -7.30
CA VAL A 43 -7.81 -3.21 -6.91
C VAL A 43 -8.25 -2.64 -5.57
N VAL A 44 -7.47 -2.92 -4.53
CA VAL A 44 -7.69 -2.38 -3.18
C VAL A 44 -6.73 -1.22 -2.99
N ALA A 45 -7.29 -0.05 -2.72
CA ALA A 45 -6.53 1.17 -2.49
C ALA A 45 -6.67 1.60 -1.03
N ASN A 46 -5.56 1.58 -0.28
CA ASN A 46 -5.56 2.00 1.11
C ASN A 46 -5.42 3.52 1.24
N GLU A 47 -6.03 4.05 2.30
CA GLU A 47 -5.94 5.44 2.75
C GLU A 47 -4.60 5.71 3.47
N TYR A 48 -4.38 6.93 3.98
CA TYR A 48 -3.10 7.28 4.60
C TYR A 48 -2.96 6.69 6.00
N LEU A 49 -1.74 6.26 6.32
CA LEU A 49 -1.30 6.02 7.69
C LEU A 49 -0.49 7.23 8.16
N ASN A 50 -0.94 7.85 9.24
CA ASN A 50 -0.27 8.95 9.93
C ASN A 50 0.51 8.44 11.15
N PHE A 51 1.33 9.31 11.72
CA PHE A 51 2.08 9.06 12.95
C PHE A 51 1.87 10.18 13.96
N SER A 52 1.21 9.86 15.07
CA SER A 52 0.85 10.79 16.14
C SER A 52 0.22 12.09 15.60
N GLY A 53 -0.78 11.94 14.73
CA GLY A 53 -1.57 13.02 14.15
C GLY A 53 -0.87 13.81 13.04
N LYS A 54 0.27 13.34 12.52
CA LYS A 54 1.02 14.00 11.44
C LYS A 54 1.48 13.00 10.39
N GLU A 55 1.62 13.47 9.15
CA GLU A 55 2.22 12.68 8.08
C GLU A 55 3.67 12.30 8.37
N PHE A 56 4.05 11.09 7.96
CA PHE A 56 5.43 10.62 7.97
C PHE A 56 6.35 11.56 7.20
N SER A 57 7.51 11.90 7.77
CA SER A 57 8.44 12.82 7.14
C SER A 57 9.89 12.45 7.40
N LYS A 58 10.61 12.13 6.33
CA LYS A 58 12.05 11.84 6.39
C LYS A 58 12.85 13.09 6.77
N SER A 59 12.53 14.25 6.21
CA SER A 59 13.25 15.51 6.46
C SER A 59 13.07 16.03 7.88
N ARG A 60 11.89 15.80 8.48
CA ARG A 60 11.62 16.14 9.88
C ARG A 60 12.02 15.02 10.86
N ASN A 61 12.61 13.93 10.37
CA ASN A 61 12.85 12.69 11.11
C ASN A 61 11.63 12.23 11.92
N TRP A 62 10.45 12.36 11.32
CA TRP A 62 9.15 12.05 11.92
C TRP A 62 8.61 10.76 11.30
N ALA A 63 9.18 9.65 11.73
CA ALA A 63 8.78 8.32 11.28
C ALA A 63 9.22 7.25 12.27
N VAL A 64 8.59 6.07 12.17
CA VAL A 64 9.06 4.85 12.79
C VAL A 64 9.91 4.10 11.77
N TRP A 65 11.20 3.99 12.04
CA TRP A 65 12.13 3.27 11.17
C TRP A 65 12.13 1.78 11.51
N LEU A 66 11.92 0.93 10.51
CA LEU A 66 11.79 -0.51 10.71
C LEU A 66 13.03 -1.15 11.39
N PRO A 67 14.30 -0.83 11.01
CA PRO A 67 15.47 -1.38 11.68
C PRO A 67 15.48 -1.05 13.18
N ASP A 68 15.33 0.23 13.52
CA ASP A 68 15.33 0.72 14.91
C ASP A 68 14.19 0.12 15.75
N PHE A 69 13.04 -0.15 15.12
CA PHE A 69 11.91 -0.81 15.78
C PHE A 69 12.23 -2.28 16.08
N LEU A 70 12.80 -3.01 15.12
CA LEU A 70 13.11 -4.44 15.24
C LEU A 70 14.28 -4.72 16.19
N GLU A 71 15.12 -3.74 16.50
CA GLU A 71 16.11 -3.84 17.58
C GLU A 71 15.46 -3.96 18.97
N LYS A 72 14.23 -3.46 19.13
CA LYS A 72 13.55 -3.34 20.44
C LYS A 72 12.31 -4.23 20.57
N TYR A 73 11.64 -4.53 19.46
CA TYR A 73 10.33 -5.19 19.44
C TYR A 73 10.25 -6.31 18.40
N SER A 74 9.31 -7.23 18.60
CA SER A 74 9.06 -8.32 17.65
C SER A 74 8.42 -7.80 16.35
N PRO A 75 8.81 -8.35 15.18
CA PRO A 75 8.14 -8.04 13.91
C PRO A 75 6.66 -8.44 13.91
N ASP A 76 6.27 -9.45 14.69
CA ASP A 76 4.87 -9.90 14.73
C ASP A 76 3.98 -8.91 15.48
N SER A 77 4.50 -8.26 16.52
CA SER A 77 3.79 -7.16 17.20
C SER A 77 3.53 -6.00 16.25
N LEU A 78 4.52 -5.66 15.41
CA LEU A 78 4.35 -4.62 14.39
C LEU A 78 3.30 -5.00 13.36
N ARG A 79 3.35 -6.23 12.82
CA ARG A 79 2.35 -6.71 11.86
C ARG A 79 0.96 -6.68 12.44
N TYR A 80 0.78 -7.21 13.65
CA TYR A 80 -0.50 -7.23 14.33
C TYR A 80 -1.05 -5.82 14.50
N TYR A 81 -0.23 -4.89 15.00
CA TYR A 81 -0.67 -3.51 15.19
C TYR A 81 -1.04 -2.84 13.88
N LEU A 82 -0.18 -2.91 12.86
CA LEU A 82 -0.45 -2.30 11.54
C LEU A 82 -1.69 -2.89 10.85
N THR A 83 -1.95 -4.19 11.01
CA THR A 83 -3.17 -4.80 10.48
C THR A 83 -4.40 -4.36 11.26
N SER A 84 -4.30 -4.12 12.57
CA SER A 84 -5.43 -3.63 13.38
C SER A 84 -5.82 -2.19 13.07
N ILE A 85 -4.88 -1.37 12.59
CA ILE A 85 -5.09 0.03 12.17
C ILE A 85 -5.00 0.19 10.64
N MET A 86 -5.26 -0.88 9.89
CA MET A 86 -5.13 -0.85 8.44
C MET A 86 -6.12 0.17 7.85
N PRO A 87 -5.65 1.18 7.09
CA PRO A 87 -6.50 2.28 6.63
C PRO A 87 -7.32 1.85 5.40
N GLU A 88 -8.34 1.00 5.60
CA GLU A 88 -9.17 0.45 4.53
C GLU A 88 -10.19 1.46 3.97
N THR A 89 -10.81 2.26 4.85
CA THR A 89 -11.89 3.19 4.47
C THR A 89 -11.62 4.65 4.81
N SER A 90 -10.72 4.89 5.76
CA SER A 90 -10.34 6.22 6.22
C SER A 90 -8.89 6.22 6.67
N ASP A 91 -8.30 7.41 6.71
CA ASP A 91 -6.95 7.59 7.26
C ASP A 91 -6.89 7.03 8.69
N SER A 92 -5.77 6.39 9.01
CA SER A 92 -5.49 5.82 10.34
C SER A 92 -4.25 6.46 10.93
N ASP A 93 -4.08 6.37 12.25
CA ASP A 93 -2.95 6.98 12.96
C ASP A 93 -2.21 5.95 13.79
N PHE A 94 -0.90 5.83 13.56
CA PHE A 94 -0.01 5.06 14.41
C PHE A 94 0.31 5.90 15.65
N THR A 95 0.12 5.33 16.84
CA THR A 95 0.53 5.94 18.11
C THR A 95 1.28 4.93 18.98
N TRP A 96 2.15 5.41 19.85
CA TRP A 96 2.85 4.53 20.81
C TRP A 96 1.98 4.11 22.00
N GLU A 97 0.85 4.79 22.19
CA GLU A 97 -0.09 4.59 23.30
C GLU A 97 -1.21 3.60 22.93
N GLY A 98 -1.28 3.19 21.66
CA GLY A 98 -2.29 2.30 21.11
C GLY A 98 -2.12 0.83 21.46
#